data_AF-A0A2Z4U751-F1
#
_entry.id   AF-A0A2Z4U751-F1
#
_cell.length_a   1.000
_cell.length_b   1.000
_cell.length_c   1.000
_cell.angle_alpha   90.00
_cell.angle_beta   90.00
_cell.angle_gamma   90.00
#
_symmetry.space_group_name_H-M   'P 1'
#
loop_
_entity.id
_entity.type
_entity.pdbx_description
1 polymer ?
#
loop_
_entity_poly.entity_id
_entity_poly.type
_entity_poly.pdbx_seq_one_letter_code
_entity_poly.pdbx_strand_id
1 'polypeptide(L)'
;MHSYLKAIGFSDITDKKELDAILKEVIQMYDEKIVIEDSRHRLFAELSKMFGCDFGITVCGEYDENNEFQMEYYFPYFRGTGVTLREQVSIEKHAGKESFAGACDDMRIGVTIIFYLQNAGEYLTQRGRGNFSGGAYSVTLSGLARTGTILLPVWKSEGQEIQNRMDAANRGRLIAAAKNGDEEAMESLTIEDMDTYAMISKRIENEDIYSIVDTYFMPYGMECDLYSIMGEILECSKMHNVRTEEAVYEMRIACNDIELDVCINEKDLMGIPEVGRRFKGVVWLQGYVEFGMM
;
A
#
# COMPACT_ATOMS: atom_id res chain seq x y z
N MET A 1 1.43 -10.42 -9.01
CA MET A 1 1.14 -9.30 -9.95
C MET A 1 -0.12 -9.52 -10.79
N HIS A 2 -0.21 -10.51 -11.70
CA HIS A 2 -1.46 -10.79 -12.46
C HIS A 2 -2.69 -11.03 -11.57
N SER A 3 -2.49 -11.65 -10.41
CA SER A 3 -3.53 -11.98 -9.42
C SER A 3 -4.26 -10.75 -8.84
N TYR A 4 -3.69 -9.55 -8.96
CA TYR A 4 -4.25 -8.31 -8.43
C TYR A 4 -4.96 -7.46 -9.48
N LEU A 5 -4.98 -7.88 -10.76
CA LEU A 5 -5.82 -7.25 -11.78
C LEU A 5 -7.31 -7.29 -11.39
N LYS A 6 -7.73 -8.37 -10.74
CA LYS A 6 -9.11 -8.49 -10.27
C LYS A 6 -9.48 -7.40 -9.26
N ALA A 7 -8.54 -6.92 -8.44
CA ALA A 7 -8.80 -5.89 -7.44
C ALA A 7 -9.30 -4.58 -8.06
N ILE A 8 -8.87 -4.30 -9.29
CA ILE A 8 -9.25 -3.12 -10.07
C ILE A 8 -10.35 -3.42 -11.12
N GLY A 9 -11.15 -4.47 -10.91
CA GLY A 9 -12.31 -4.76 -11.76
C GLY A 9 -12.02 -5.66 -12.97
N PHE A 10 -10.93 -6.41 -12.98
CA PHE A 10 -10.66 -7.39 -14.05
C PHE A 10 -10.76 -8.83 -13.53
N SER A 11 -11.85 -9.19 -12.83
CA SER A 11 -11.97 -10.53 -12.21
C SER A 11 -12.15 -11.64 -13.22
N ASP A 12 -12.75 -11.34 -14.37
CA ASP A 12 -13.19 -12.34 -15.34
C ASP A 12 -12.13 -12.66 -16.42
N ILE A 13 -10.93 -12.06 -16.34
CA ILE A 13 -9.81 -12.38 -17.24
C ILE A 13 -9.36 -13.83 -16.98
N THR A 14 -9.69 -14.70 -17.92
CA THR A 14 -9.40 -16.14 -17.84
C THR A 14 -8.47 -16.63 -18.95
N ASP A 15 -8.38 -15.93 -20.08
CA ASP A 15 -7.49 -16.27 -21.20
C ASP A 15 -6.43 -15.19 -21.42
N LYS A 16 -5.23 -15.64 -21.81
CA LYS A 16 -4.11 -14.81 -22.20
C LYS A 16 -4.48 -13.84 -23.33
N LYS A 17 -5.36 -14.24 -24.25
CA LYS A 17 -5.79 -13.36 -25.35
C LYS A 17 -6.48 -12.09 -24.88
N GLU A 18 -7.31 -12.19 -23.85
CA GLU A 18 -8.02 -11.03 -23.30
C GLU A 18 -7.06 -10.10 -22.57
N LEU A 19 -6.14 -10.68 -21.81
CA LEU A 19 -5.05 -9.94 -21.19
C LEU A 19 -4.19 -9.21 -22.25
N ASP A 20 -3.75 -9.91 -23.30
CA ASP A 20 -2.94 -9.31 -24.37
C ASP A 20 -3.70 -8.16 -25.05
N ALA A 21 -5.03 -8.26 -25.19
CA ALA A 21 -5.87 -7.17 -25.71
C ALA A 21 -5.90 -5.96 -24.77
N ILE A 22 -5.95 -6.18 -23.45
CA ILE A 22 -5.87 -5.11 -22.45
C ILE A 22 -4.51 -4.43 -22.49
N LEU A 23 -3.42 -5.19 -22.45
CA LEU A 23 -2.07 -4.65 -22.49
C LEU A 23 -1.81 -3.89 -23.79
N LYS A 24 -2.32 -4.39 -24.92
CA LYS A 24 -2.26 -3.68 -26.20
C LYS A 24 -3.04 -2.37 -26.17
N GLU A 25 -4.20 -2.33 -25.52
CA GLU A 25 -4.93 -1.08 -25.32
C GLU A 25 -4.14 -0.08 -24.46
N VAL A 26 -3.49 -0.54 -23.39
CA VAL A 26 -2.60 0.33 -22.58
C VAL A 26 -1.49 0.91 -23.45
N ILE A 27 -0.83 0.10 -24.28
CA ILE A 27 0.26 0.56 -25.15
C ILE A 27 -0.22 1.56 -26.22
N GLN A 28 -1.42 1.35 -26.77
CA GLN A 28 -1.95 2.16 -27.88
C GLN A 28 -2.70 3.41 -27.43
N MET A 29 -3.30 3.38 -26.24
CA MET A 29 -4.21 4.40 -25.72
C MET A 29 -3.87 4.76 -24.26
N TYR A 30 -2.57 4.88 -23.95
CA TYR A 30 -2.10 5.33 -22.66
C TYR A 30 -2.58 6.76 -22.35
N ASP A 31 -2.81 7.03 -21.08
CA ASP A 31 -3.13 8.38 -20.59
C ASP A 31 -1.86 9.10 -20.15
N GLU A 32 -0.86 8.35 -19.69
CA GLU A 32 0.44 8.86 -19.25
C GLU A 32 1.60 8.05 -19.84
N LYS A 33 2.69 8.73 -20.18
CA LYS A 33 3.91 8.12 -20.69
C LYS A 33 5.13 8.77 -20.08
N ILE A 34 6.01 7.96 -19.49
CA ILE A 34 7.31 8.36 -18.99
C ILE A 34 8.37 7.62 -19.82
N VAL A 35 9.40 8.31 -20.29
CA VAL A 35 10.53 7.72 -21.03
C VAL A 35 11.83 8.22 -20.45
N ILE A 36 12.72 7.31 -20.11
CA ILE A 36 13.99 7.58 -19.44
C ILE A 36 15.10 6.81 -20.13
N GLU A 37 16.24 7.47 -20.30
CA GLU A 37 17.45 6.83 -20.74
C GLU A 37 18.21 6.27 -19.54
N ASP A 38 18.35 4.95 -19.46
CA ASP A 38 19.20 4.29 -18.47
C ASP A 38 20.69 4.54 -18.79
N SER A 39 21.54 4.33 -17.79
CA SER A 39 23.01 4.32 -17.85
C SER A 39 23.65 3.51 -19.00
N ARG A 40 22.88 2.61 -19.62
CA ARG A 40 23.28 1.80 -20.79
C ARG A 40 22.78 2.35 -22.12
N HIS A 41 22.31 3.60 -22.17
CA HIS A 41 21.65 4.21 -23.34
C HIS A 41 20.40 3.45 -23.81
N ARG A 42 19.75 2.70 -22.91
CA ARG A 42 18.48 2.01 -23.18
C ARG A 42 17.34 2.95 -22.81
N LEU A 43 16.32 3.02 -23.67
CA LEU A 43 15.15 3.87 -23.45
C LEU A 43 14.06 3.06 -22.72
N PHE A 44 14.09 3.11 -21.39
CA PHE A 44 13.04 2.56 -20.56
C PHE A 44 11.79 3.43 -20.63
N ALA A 45 10.61 2.82 -20.72
CA ALA A 45 9.35 3.53 -20.78
C ALA A 45 8.26 2.87 -19.94
N GLU A 46 7.46 3.71 -19.29
CA GLU A 46 6.26 3.37 -18.54
C GLU A 46 5.05 3.97 -19.24
N LEU A 47 4.10 3.13 -19.63
CA LEU A 47 2.85 3.51 -20.27
C LEU A 47 1.71 3.18 -19.33
N SER A 48 1.02 4.18 -18.80
CA SER A 48 -0.05 4.01 -17.83
C SER A 48 -1.39 4.37 -18.44
N LYS A 49 -2.38 3.50 -18.24
CA LYS A 49 -3.76 3.73 -18.63
C LYS A 49 -4.68 3.59 -17.43
N MET A 50 -5.53 4.59 -17.23
CA MET A 50 -6.55 4.60 -16.19
C MET A 50 -7.77 3.79 -16.64
N PHE A 51 -8.26 2.94 -15.73
CA PHE A 51 -9.51 2.21 -15.91
C PHE A 51 -10.56 2.60 -14.86
N GLY A 52 -10.23 3.51 -13.94
CA GLY A 52 -11.10 4.18 -12.99
C GLY A 52 -10.56 5.58 -12.70
N CYS A 53 -11.05 6.23 -11.64
CA CYS A 53 -10.51 7.54 -11.26
C CYS A 53 -9.06 7.42 -10.75
N ASP A 54 -8.80 6.42 -9.90
CA ASP A 54 -7.52 6.31 -9.20
C ASP A 54 -6.81 4.98 -9.46
N PHE A 55 -7.36 4.09 -10.28
CA PHE A 55 -6.73 2.81 -10.62
C PHE A 55 -6.56 2.59 -12.12
N GLY A 56 -5.57 1.75 -12.45
CA GLY A 56 -5.22 1.47 -13.84
C GLY A 56 -4.18 0.39 -14.00
N ILE A 57 -3.60 0.30 -15.19
CA ILE A 57 -2.52 -0.62 -15.52
C ILE A 57 -1.35 0.16 -16.09
N THR A 58 -0.16 -0.11 -15.58
CA THR A 58 1.11 0.37 -16.13
C THR A 58 1.80 -0.77 -16.86
N VAL A 59 2.24 -0.51 -18.08
CA VAL A 59 3.07 -1.39 -18.88
C VAL A 59 4.47 -0.79 -18.97
N CYS A 60 5.48 -1.59 -18.62
CA CYS A 60 6.87 -1.19 -18.62
C CYS A 60 7.64 -1.97 -19.69
N GLY A 61 8.58 -1.30 -20.35
CA GLY A 61 9.37 -1.91 -21.40
C GLY A 61 10.49 -1.00 -21.90
N GLU A 62 11.14 -1.41 -22.97
CA GLU A 62 12.21 -0.65 -23.62
C GLU A 62 11.87 -0.37 -25.07
N TYR A 63 12.34 0.76 -25.60
CA TYR A 63 12.34 1.00 -27.04
C TYR A 63 13.61 0.39 -27.67
N ASP A 64 13.42 -0.38 -28.74
CA ASP A 64 14.52 -0.94 -29.52
C ASP A 64 15.11 0.08 -30.53
N GLU A 65 16.12 -0.36 -31.29
CA GLU A 65 16.79 0.45 -32.30
C GLU A 65 15.86 0.94 -33.43
N ASN A 66 14.72 0.26 -33.65
CA ASN A 66 13.70 0.63 -34.62
C ASN A 66 12.62 1.53 -34.02
N ASN A 67 12.78 1.95 -32.76
CA ASN A 67 11.81 2.73 -31.99
C ASN A 67 10.47 1.97 -31.79
N GLU A 68 10.52 0.64 -31.78
CA GLU A 68 9.39 -0.22 -31.41
C GLU A 68 9.42 -0.51 -29.90
N PHE A 69 8.27 -0.40 -29.24
CA PHE A 69 8.15 -0.65 -27.80
C PHE A 69 8.09 -2.15 -27.52
N GLN A 70 9.06 -2.66 -26.78
CA GLN A 70 9.16 -4.04 -26.33
C GLN A 70 8.73 -4.11 -24.86
N MET A 71 7.53 -4.65 -24.61
CA MET A 71 7.01 -4.84 -23.25
C MET A 71 7.85 -5.88 -22.48
N GLU A 72 8.29 -5.52 -21.28
CA GLU A 72 8.98 -6.42 -20.35
C GLU A 72 8.05 -6.95 -19.25
N TYR A 73 7.26 -6.07 -18.64
CA TYR A 73 6.34 -6.41 -17.57
C TYR A 73 5.21 -5.39 -17.47
N TYR A 74 4.21 -5.69 -16.63
CA TYR A 74 3.11 -4.79 -16.37
C TYR A 74 2.57 -5.02 -14.96
N PHE A 75 1.89 -4.02 -14.40
CA PHE A 75 1.23 -4.15 -13.11
C PHE A 75 -0.06 -3.31 -13.01
N PRO A 76 -1.08 -3.81 -12.29
CA PRO A 76 -2.18 -2.94 -11.85
C PRO A 76 -1.66 -1.97 -10.79
N TYR A 77 -2.18 -0.74 -10.80
CA TYR A 77 -1.91 0.25 -9.78
C TYR A 77 -3.22 0.81 -9.21
N PHE A 78 -3.14 1.28 -7.97
CA PHE A 78 -4.13 2.16 -7.36
C PHE A 78 -3.40 3.34 -6.72
N ARG A 79 -3.83 4.56 -7.03
CA ARG A 79 -3.24 5.80 -6.52
C ARG A 79 -3.94 6.15 -5.23
N GLY A 80 -3.21 6.01 -4.13
CA GLY A 80 -3.68 6.50 -2.83
C GLY A 80 -3.69 8.02 -2.80
N THR A 81 -4.34 8.54 -1.77
CA THR A 81 -4.49 9.97 -1.49
C THR A 81 -3.80 10.33 -0.18
N GLY A 82 -3.28 11.55 -0.11
CA GLY A 82 -2.55 12.04 1.06
C GLY A 82 -1.14 11.47 1.21
N VAL A 83 -0.44 11.93 2.24
CA VAL A 83 0.89 11.44 2.61
C VAL A 83 0.74 10.46 3.76
N THR A 84 1.11 9.21 3.54
CA THR A 84 1.03 8.15 4.55
C THR A 84 2.21 8.22 5.52
N LEU A 85 3.43 8.39 4.97
CA LEU A 85 4.68 8.38 5.73
C LEU A 85 5.61 9.51 5.29
N ARG A 86 6.48 9.94 6.20
CA ARG A 86 7.63 10.83 5.90
C ARG A 86 8.88 10.25 6.53
N GLU A 87 9.42 9.24 5.88
CA GLU A 87 10.53 8.44 6.41
C GLU A 87 11.69 8.35 5.41
N GLN A 88 12.84 7.89 5.90
CA GLN A 88 13.94 7.51 5.00
C GLN A 88 13.52 6.28 4.19
N VAL A 89 13.58 6.41 2.86
CA VAL A 89 13.19 5.35 1.94
C VAL A 89 14.45 4.78 1.28
N SER A 90 14.67 3.48 1.42
CA SER A 90 15.61 2.73 0.58
C SER A 90 14.85 2.17 -0.62
N ILE A 91 15.47 2.19 -1.80
CA ILE A 91 14.86 1.66 -3.04
C ILE A 91 15.79 0.62 -3.63
N GLU A 92 15.28 -0.59 -3.78
CA GLU A 92 16.01 -1.75 -4.29
C GLU A 92 15.38 -2.27 -5.58
N LYS A 93 16.23 -2.76 -6.49
CA LYS A 93 15.79 -3.33 -7.76
C LYS A 93 15.44 -4.81 -7.59
N HIS A 94 14.29 -5.23 -8.11
CA HIS A 94 13.93 -6.65 -8.16
C HIS A 94 14.84 -7.43 -9.10
N ALA A 95 15.10 -8.69 -8.76
CA ALA A 95 15.91 -9.57 -9.60
C ALA A 95 15.27 -9.77 -10.99
N GLY A 96 16.02 -9.44 -12.05
CA GLY A 96 15.67 -9.77 -13.43
C GLY A 96 14.66 -8.85 -14.13
N LYS A 97 14.24 -7.72 -13.52
CA LYS A 97 13.35 -6.72 -14.13
C LYS A 97 13.76 -5.30 -13.75
N GLU A 98 13.47 -4.31 -14.58
CA GLU A 98 13.56 -2.88 -14.20
C GLU A 98 12.36 -2.46 -13.32
N SER A 99 12.06 -3.23 -12.27
CA SER A 99 11.05 -2.92 -11.27
C SER A 99 11.69 -2.81 -9.90
N PHE A 100 11.09 -2.02 -9.00
CA PHE A 100 11.72 -1.63 -7.74
C PHE A 100 10.78 -1.84 -6.55
N ALA A 101 11.36 -2.13 -5.39
CA ALA A 101 10.70 -2.07 -4.10
C ALA A 101 11.25 -0.89 -3.31
N GLY A 102 10.35 -0.16 -2.65
CA GLY A 102 10.71 0.77 -1.60
C GLY A 102 10.64 0.09 -0.23
N ALA A 103 11.53 0.45 0.68
CA ALA A 103 11.49 0.03 2.07
C ALA A 103 11.70 1.23 2.99
N CYS A 104 10.91 1.31 4.06
CA CYS A 104 11.04 2.34 5.08
C CYS A 104 10.64 1.78 6.44
N ASP A 105 11.24 2.30 7.50
CA ASP A 105 10.95 1.89 8.87
C ASP A 105 9.99 2.89 9.52
N ASP A 106 8.78 2.44 9.86
CA ASP A 106 7.82 3.25 10.62
C ASP A 106 7.68 2.71 12.05
N MET A 107 7.90 3.59 13.04
CA MET A 107 7.89 3.23 14.46
C MET A 107 6.51 2.81 14.98
N ARG A 108 5.42 3.27 14.35
CA ARG A 108 4.04 2.91 14.73
C ARG A 108 3.73 1.46 14.37
N ILE A 109 4.33 0.96 13.29
CA ILE A 109 4.16 -0.43 12.84
C ILE A 109 5.19 -1.35 13.49
N GLY A 110 6.38 -0.85 13.82
CA GLY A 110 7.42 -1.62 14.50
C GLY A 110 8.12 -2.66 13.61
N VAL A 111 7.84 -2.65 12.30
CA VAL A 111 8.55 -3.44 11.28
C VAL A 111 8.85 -2.60 10.05
N THR A 112 9.85 -3.00 9.27
CA THR A 112 10.13 -2.41 7.95
C THR A 112 8.95 -2.64 7.02
N ILE A 113 8.40 -1.55 6.48
CA ILE A 113 7.34 -1.57 5.47
C ILE A 113 8.02 -1.61 4.10
N ILE A 114 7.76 -2.68 3.35
CA ILE A 114 8.26 -2.90 1.99
C ILE A 114 7.08 -2.79 1.04
N PHE A 115 7.22 -2.01 -0.03
CA PHE A 115 6.14 -1.77 -0.97
C PHE A 115 6.65 -1.80 -2.42
N TYR A 116 5.77 -2.15 -3.35
CA TYR A 116 6.07 -2.05 -4.76
C TYR A 116 6.09 -0.57 -5.19
N LEU A 117 7.20 -0.10 -5.77
CA LEU A 117 7.35 1.29 -6.19
C LEU A 117 6.57 1.54 -7.49
N GLN A 118 5.61 2.47 -7.45
CA GLN A 118 4.77 2.79 -8.61
C GLN A 118 5.45 3.72 -9.62
N ASN A 119 6.26 4.68 -9.16
CA ASN A 119 6.91 5.70 -9.99
C ASN A 119 8.41 5.40 -10.20
N ALA A 120 8.71 4.18 -10.67
CA ALA A 120 10.09 3.73 -10.90
C ALA A 120 10.82 4.60 -11.92
N GLY A 121 10.13 5.09 -12.94
CA GLY A 121 10.70 6.03 -13.90
C GLY A 121 11.18 7.34 -13.24
N GLU A 122 10.35 7.93 -12.38
CA GLU A 122 10.72 9.16 -11.65
C GLU A 122 11.95 8.91 -10.76
N TYR A 123 11.97 7.78 -10.05
CA TYR A 123 13.13 7.35 -9.27
C TYR A 123 14.41 7.26 -10.10
N LEU A 124 14.37 6.60 -11.26
CA LEU A 124 15.52 6.46 -12.15
C LEU A 124 16.03 7.83 -12.63
N THR A 125 15.12 8.74 -12.95
CA THR A 125 15.45 10.12 -13.36
C THR A 125 16.18 10.86 -12.24
N GLN A 126 15.65 10.81 -11.02
CA GLN A 126 16.19 11.55 -9.88
C GLN A 126 17.51 10.95 -9.40
N ARG A 127 17.63 9.62 -9.42
CA ARG A 127 18.88 8.93 -9.15
C ARG A 127 19.95 9.28 -10.18
N GLY A 128 19.60 9.32 -11.47
CA GLY A 128 20.52 9.73 -12.54
C GLY A 128 21.01 11.17 -12.41
N ARG A 129 20.17 12.07 -11.87
CA ARG A 129 20.53 13.46 -11.56
C ARG A 129 21.32 13.64 -10.26
N GLY A 130 21.46 12.59 -9.44
CA GLY A 130 22.06 12.68 -8.11
C GLY A 130 21.15 13.33 -7.05
N ASN A 131 19.86 13.50 -7.35
CA ASN A 131 18.86 14.11 -6.47
C ASN A 131 18.26 13.11 -5.46
N PHE A 132 18.50 11.82 -5.65
CA PHE A 132 18.14 10.81 -4.66
C PHE A 132 19.27 10.66 -3.63
N SER A 133 19.07 11.25 -2.46
CA SER A 133 19.95 11.13 -1.28
C SER A 133 19.23 10.41 -0.14
N GLY A 134 19.95 9.96 0.89
CA GLY A 134 19.38 9.26 2.06
C GLY A 134 18.50 10.14 2.98
N GLY A 135 17.76 11.09 2.41
CA GLY A 135 16.81 11.96 3.11
C GLY A 135 15.47 11.27 3.36
N ALA A 136 14.61 11.97 4.09
CA ALA A 136 13.21 11.58 4.28
C ALA A 136 12.38 12.03 3.07
N TYR A 137 11.52 11.14 2.57
CA TYR A 137 10.61 11.42 1.46
C TYR A 137 9.16 11.23 1.92
N SER A 138 8.24 12.00 1.34
CA SER A 138 6.81 11.70 1.49
C SER A 138 6.50 10.43 0.69
N VAL A 139 5.84 9.48 1.34
CA VAL A 139 5.37 8.24 0.71
C VAL A 139 3.86 8.16 0.85
N THR A 140 3.18 7.93 -0.26
CA THR A 140 1.75 7.61 -0.30
C THR A 140 1.63 6.10 -0.49
N LEU A 141 1.12 5.41 0.52
CA LEU A 141 0.88 3.97 0.46
C LEU A 141 -0.54 3.67 -0.02
N SER A 142 -0.66 2.62 -0.81
CA SER A 142 -1.93 2.12 -1.32
C SER A 142 -1.92 0.60 -1.38
N GLY A 143 -3.08 -0.02 -1.18
CA GLY A 143 -3.22 -1.47 -1.17
C GLY A 143 -4.17 -1.95 -2.25
N LEU A 144 -3.73 -2.91 -3.08
CA LEU A 144 -4.63 -3.69 -3.92
C LEU A 144 -5.04 -4.96 -3.17
N ALA A 145 -6.30 -5.06 -2.76
CA ALA A 145 -6.77 -6.20 -1.99
C ALA A 145 -7.24 -7.34 -2.90
N ARG A 146 -6.78 -8.56 -2.59
CA ARG A 146 -7.23 -9.77 -3.28
C ARG A 146 -8.56 -10.30 -2.73
N THR A 147 -8.76 -10.17 -1.42
CA THR A 147 -9.97 -10.59 -0.71
C THR A 147 -10.10 -9.72 0.52
N GLY A 148 -11.34 -9.40 0.89
CA GLY A 148 -11.63 -8.59 2.06
C GLY A 148 -12.88 -9.05 2.79
N THR A 149 -12.94 -8.77 4.08
CA THR A 149 -14.12 -8.95 4.92
C THR A 149 -14.35 -7.67 5.70
N ILE A 150 -15.59 -7.20 5.70
CA ILE A 150 -16.02 -6.10 6.56
C ILE A 150 -16.47 -6.64 7.90
N LEU A 151 -15.85 -6.14 8.96
CA LEU A 151 -16.14 -6.45 10.35
C LEU A 151 -16.93 -5.30 10.98
N LEU A 152 -17.70 -5.64 12.00
CA LEU A 152 -18.42 -4.64 12.78
C LEU A 152 -17.45 -3.71 13.52
N PRO A 153 -17.87 -2.46 13.79
CA PRO A 153 -17.14 -1.56 14.69
C PRO A 153 -16.96 -2.21 16.06
N VAL A 154 -15.89 -1.87 16.75
CA VAL A 154 -15.74 -2.22 18.17
C VAL A 154 -16.46 -1.16 18.98
N TRP A 155 -17.26 -1.58 19.96
CA TRP A 155 -17.92 -0.64 20.87
C TRP A 155 -16.88 0.14 21.68
N LYS A 156 -16.81 1.45 21.45
CA LYS A 156 -15.98 2.39 22.22
C LYS A 156 -16.90 3.37 22.94
N SER A 157 -16.65 3.61 24.23
CA SER A 157 -17.31 4.72 24.93
C SER A 157 -16.59 6.03 24.58
N GLU A 158 -17.28 7.18 24.60
CA GLU A 158 -16.67 8.49 24.28
C GLU A 158 -15.41 8.79 25.13
N GLY A 159 -15.39 8.36 26.39
CA GLY A 159 -14.22 8.50 27.25
C GLY A 159 -13.04 7.61 26.82
N GLN A 160 -13.32 6.43 26.27
CA GLN A 160 -12.28 5.50 25.82
C GLN A 160 -11.60 5.98 24.53
N GLU A 161 -12.33 6.65 23.62
CA GLU A 161 -11.72 7.20 22.40
C GLU A 161 -10.73 8.32 22.70
N ILE A 162 -11.09 9.22 23.62
CA ILE A 162 -10.20 10.31 24.05
C ILE A 162 -8.95 9.73 24.70
N GLN A 163 -9.13 8.74 25.59
CA GLN A 163 -8.02 8.08 26.26
C GLN A 163 -7.09 7.37 25.27
N ASN A 164 -7.63 6.59 24.33
CA ASN A 164 -6.84 5.89 23.32
C ASN A 164 -6.00 6.85 22.46
N ARG A 165 -6.53 8.03 22.08
CA ARG A 165 -5.75 9.06 21.37
C ARG A 165 -4.63 9.64 22.23
N MET A 166 -4.88 9.87 23.51
CA MET A 166 -3.85 10.37 24.44
C MET A 166 -2.76 9.32 24.65
N ASP A 167 -3.13 8.05 24.77
CA ASP A 167 -2.22 6.93 24.95
C ASP A 167 -1.35 6.72 23.69
N ALA A 168 -1.92 6.80 22.49
CA ALA A 168 -1.16 6.72 21.23
C ALA A 168 -0.12 7.85 21.14
N ALA A 169 -0.49 9.09 21.49
CA ALA A 169 0.42 10.22 21.49
C ALA A 169 1.54 10.08 22.55
N ASN A 170 1.22 9.56 23.74
CA ASN A 170 2.19 9.30 24.80
C ASN A 170 3.15 8.16 24.40
N ARG A 171 2.62 7.06 23.86
CA ARG A 171 3.43 5.94 23.36
C ARG A 171 4.41 6.41 22.30
N GLY A 172 3.97 7.22 21.32
CA GLY A 172 4.85 7.78 20.30
C GLY A 172 6.02 8.61 20.88
N ARG A 173 5.77 9.40 21.95
CA ARG A 173 6.82 10.16 22.65
C ARG A 173 7.81 9.24 23.37
N LEU A 174 7.32 8.21 24.05
CA LEU A 174 8.17 7.24 24.76
C LEU A 174 9.06 6.47 23.79
N ILE A 175 8.55 6.03 22.64
CA ILE A 175 9.37 5.32 21.65
C ILE A 175 10.45 6.25 21.07
N ALA A 176 10.11 7.52 20.80
CA ALA A 176 11.09 8.50 20.34
C ALA A 176 12.19 8.78 21.40
N ALA A 177 11.83 8.85 22.68
CA ALA A 177 12.79 9.01 23.78
C ALA A 177 13.68 7.77 23.94
N ALA A 178 13.10 6.56 23.91
CA ALA A 178 13.83 5.30 24.00
C ALA A 178 14.86 5.16 22.87
N LYS A 179 14.55 5.62 21.65
CA LYS A 179 15.50 5.65 20.51
C LYS A 179 16.75 6.49 20.81
N ASN A 180 16.63 7.53 21.64
CA ASN A 180 17.75 8.38 22.05
C ASN A 180 18.53 7.82 23.26
N GLY A 181 18.21 6.60 23.73
CA GLY A 181 18.90 5.93 24.83
C GLY A 181 18.31 6.25 26.22
N ASP A 182 17.05 6.70 26.28
CA ASP A 182 16.35 6.95 27.55
C ASP A 182 15.89 5.62 28.19
N GLU A 183 16.56 5.23 29.28
CA GLU A 183 16.27 4.00 30.03
C GLU A 183 14.89 4.03 30.70
N GLU A 184 14.43 5.19 31.20
CA GLU A 184 13.12 5.30 31.86
C GLU A 184 11.98 5.12 30.85
N ALA A 185 12.16 5.66 29.64
CA ALA A 185 11.22 5.43 28.54
C ALA A 185 11.17 3.95 28.12
N MET A 186 12.31 3.27 28.12
CA MET A 186 12.42 1.84 27.78
C MET A 186 11.75 0.94 28.84
N GLU A 187 11.94 1.24 30.13
CA GLU A 187 11.25 0.54 31.22
C GLU A 187 9.74 0.76 31.16
N SER A 188 9.29 2.00 30.91
CA SER A 188 7.88 2.35 30.80
C SER A 188 7.18 1.57 29.67
N LEU A 189 7.79 1.53 28.49
CA LEU A 189 7.29 0.75 27.35
C LEU A 189 7.21 -0.75 27.67
N THR A 190 8.20 -1.28 28.40
CA THR A 190 8.23 -2.70 28.79
C THR A 190 7.09 -3.05 29.74
N ILE A 191 6.79 -2.17 30.71
CA ILE A 191 5.68 -2.36 31.64
C ILE A 191 4.34 -2.30 30.89
N GLU A 192 4.15 -1.32 30.00
CA GLU A 192 2.95 -1.20 29.16
C GLU A 192 2.71 -2.45 28.31
N ASP A 193 3.76 -3.00 27.69
CA ASP A 193 3.66 -4.19 26.86
C ASP A 193 3.33 -5.44 27.72
N MET A 194 3.87 -5.56 28.93
CA MET A 194 3.52 -6.65 29.86
C MET A 194 2.05 -6.57 30.30
N ASP A 195 1.56 -5.38 30.65
CA ASP A 195 0.17 -5.16 31.05
C ASP A 195 -0.79 -5.45 29.89
N THR A 196 -0.44 -5.01 28.68
CA THR A 196 -1.21 -5.28 27.46
C THR A 196 -1.28 -6.77 27.17
N TYR A 197 -0.14 -7.47 27.24
CA TYR A 197 -0.09 -8.93 27.05
C TYR A 197 -0.96 -9.67 28.07
N ALA A 198 -0.89 -9.28 29.35
CA ALA A 198 -1.69 -9.88 30.41
C ALA A 198 -3.19 -9.64 30.21
N MET A 199 -3.58 -8.44 29.77
CA MET A 199 -4.97 -8.08 29.47
C MET A 199 -5.52 -8.92 28.30
N ILE A 200 -4.78 -8.98 27.19
CA ILE A 200 -5.17 -9.73 25.99
C ILE A 200 -5.27 -11.23 26.31
N SER A 201 -4.29 -11.79 27.02
CA SER A 201 -4.26 -13.22 27.37
C SER A 201 -5.50 -13.65 28.15
N LYS A 202 -5.99 -12.83 29.08
CA LYS A 202 -7.22 -13.12 29.83
C LYS A 202 -8.49 -13.05 28.97
N ARG A 203 -8.53 -12.14 28.01
CA ARG A 203 -9.71 -11.94 27.15
C ARG A 203 -9.82 -13.04 26.08
N ILE A 204 -8.70 -13.51 25.52
CA ILE A 204 -8.69 -14.57 24.49
C ILE A 204 -9.35 -15.87 24.97
N GLU A 205 -9.34 -16.16 26.28
CA GLU A 205 -10.00 -17.35 26.83
C GLU A 205 -11.53 -17.34 26.62
N ASN A 206 -12.14 -16.16 26.55
CA ASN A 206 -13.60 -15.99 26.59
C ASN A 206 -14.17 -15.15 25.43
N GLU A 207 -13.33 -14.47 24.65
CA GLU A 207 -13.72 -13.56 23.57
C GLU A 207 -13.05 -13.93 22.24
N ASP A 208 -13.72 -13.61 21.14
CA ASP A 208 -13.13 -13.76 19.80
C ASP A 208 -11.98 -12.74 19.60
N ILE A 209 -10.87 -13.17 19.00
CA ILE A 209 -9.68 -12.34 18.78
C ILE A 209 -10.01 -11.03 18.06
N TYR A 210 -10.96 -11.03 17.12
CA TYR A 210 -11.37 -9.84 16.37
C TYR A 210 -12.30 -8.90 17.17
N SER A 211 -12.74 -9.32 18.35
CA SER A 211 -13.41 -8.48 19.35
C SER A 211 -12.44 -7.86 20.35
N ILE A 212 -11.21 -8.38 20.42
CA ILE A 212 -10.15 -7.90 21.32
C ILE A 212 -9.20 -6.95 20.58
N VAL A 213 -8.85 -7.28 19.33
CA VAL A 213 -7.91 -6.51 18.52
C VAL A 213 -8.67 -5.54 17.61
N ASP A 214 -8.33 -4.26 17.72
CA ASP A 214 -8.92 -3.19 16.92
C ASP A 214 -8.33 -3.13 15.51
N THR A 215 -7.01 -3.11 15.41
CA THR A 215 -6.23 -2.95 14.16
C THR A 215 -5.02 -3.88 14.16
N TYR A 216 -4.54 -4.29 12.98
CA TYR A 216 -3.23 -4.91 12.83
C TYR A 216 -2.66 -4.71 11.43
N PHE A 217 -1.34 -4.71 11.33
CA PHE A 217 -0.60 -4.63 10.08
C PHE A 217 0.52 -5.68 10.11
N MET A 218 0.39 -6.76 9.34
CA MET A 218 1.31 -7.90 9.44
C MET A 218 1.73 -8.42 8.07
N PRO A 219 3.02 -8.76 7.86
CA PRO A 219 3.48 -9.43 6.63
C PRO A 219 2.68 -10.71 6.36
N TYR A 220 2.43 -11.01 5.09
CA TYR A 220 1.62 -12.15 4.68
C TYR A 220 2.23 -12.93 3.51
N GLY A 221 2.56 -14.19 3.74
CA GLY A 221 3.08 -15.09 2.70
C GLY A 221 4.59 -14.94 2.48
N MET A 222 5.04 -15.25 1.27
CA MET A 222 6.48 -15.24 0.91
C MET A 222 6.92 -13.95 0.22
N GLU A 223 5.98 -13.17 -0.32
CA GLU A 223 6.25 -11.91 -0.99
C GLU A 223 6.34 -10.80 0.07
N CYS A 224 7.42 -10.01 0.04
CA CYS A 224 7.72 -9.02 1.08
C CYS A 224 6.77 -7.82 1.07
N ASP A 225 6.07 -7.59 -0.04
CA ASP A 225 5.14 -6.48 -0.28
C ASP A 225 3.66 -6.89 -0.08
N LEU A 226 3.43 -8.07 0.52
CA LEU A 226 2.09 -8.53 0.89
C LEU A 226 1.85 -8.38 2.39
N TYR A 227 0.70 -7.80 2.73
CA TYR A 227 0.31 -7.57 4.11
C TYR A 227 -1.12 -8.01 4.35
N SER A 228 -1.36 -8.63 5.51
CA SER A 228 -2.70 -8.69 6.07
C SER A 228 -2.89 -7.47 6.96
N ILE A 229 -3.92 -6.71 6.64
CA ILE A 229 -4.27 -5.49 7.37
C ILE A 229 -5.68 -5.61 7.91
N MET A 230 -5.88 -5.01 9.08
CA MET A 230 -7.19 -4.77 9.64
C MET A 230 -7.23 -3.36 10.21
N GLY A 231 -8.22 -2.58 9.80
CA GLY A 231 -8.35 -1.21 10.28
C GLY A 231 -9.73 -0.62 10.07
N GLU A 232 -9.95 0.54 10.67
CA GLU A 232 -11.22 1.27 10.61
C GLU A 232 -11.36 2.00 9.28
N ILE A 233 -12.53 1.92 8.66
CA ILE A 233 -12.85 2.62 7.41
C ILE A 233 -13.21 4.06 7.75
N LEU A 234 -12.40 5.00 7.26
CA LEU A 234 -12.61 6.44 7.42
C LEU A 234 -13.44 7.01 6.28
N GLU A 235 -13.17 6.56 5.05
CA GLU A 235 -13.85 6.99 3.83
C GLU A 235 -14.09 5.77 2.95
N CYS A 236 -15.18 5.77 2.18
CA CYS A 236 -15.53 4.70 1.26
C CYS A 236 -16.22 5.29 0.02
N SER A 237 -15.67 5.01 -1.15
CA SER A 237 -16.26 5.32 -2.46
C SER A 237 -16.44 4.04 -3.26
N LYS A 238 -17.49 4.02 -4.09
CA LYS A 238 -17.77 2.94 -5.03
C LYS A 238 -17.58 3.47 -6.45
N MET A 239 -16.64 2.89 -7.15
CA MET A 239 -16.26 3.21 -8.52
C MET A 239 -16.53 2.03 -9.45
N HIS A 240 -16.42 2.25 -10.76
CA HIS A 240 -16.57 1.21 -11.76
C HIS A 240 -15.37 1.22 -12.69
N ASN A 241 -14.92 0.04 -13.08
CA ASN A 241 -13.93 -0.09 -14.13
C ASN A 241 -14.58 0.28 -15.47
N VAL A 242 -14.04 1.27 -16.18
CA VAL A 242 -14.61 1.80 -17.42
C VAL A 242 -14.67 0.80 -18.57
N ARG A 243 -13.89 -0.28 -18.49
CA ARG A 243 -13.81 -1.31 -19.53
C ARG A 243 -14.70 -2.52 -19.22
N THR A 244 -14.69 -2.99 -17.99
CA THR A 244 -15.43 -4.21 -17.58
C THR A 244 -16.75 -3.91 -16.88
N GLU A 245 -16.98 -2.65 -16.51
CA GLU A 245 -18.11 -2.18 -15.68
C GLU A 245 -18.17 -2.84 -14.29
N GLU A 246 -17.13 -3.57 -13.88
CA GLU A 246 -17.06 -4.16 -12.55
C GLU A 246 -16.97 -3.09 -11.47
N ALA A 247 -17.75 -3.26 -10.41
CA ALA A 247 -17.74 -2.38 -9.26
C ALA A 247 -16.51 -2.62 -8.38
N VAL A 248 -15.86 -1.53 -8.00
CA VAL A 248 -14.65 -1.49 -7.19
C VAL A 248 -14.89 -0.54 -6.02
N TYR A 249 -14.56 -0.97 -4.81
CA TYR A 249 -14.54 -0.12 -3.63
C TYR A 249 -13.14 0.46 -3.43
N GLU A 250 -13.09 1.74 -3.13
CA GLU A 250 -11.90 2.47 -2.68
C GLU A 250 -12.19 2.92 -1.26
N MET A 251 -11.33 2.55 -0.32
CA MET A 251 -11.53 2.79 1.11
C MET A 251 -10.29 3.41 1.72
N ARG A 252 -10.43 4.52 2.44
CA ARG A 252 -9.37 5.01 3.33
C ARG A 252 -9.47 4.28 4.65
N ILE A 253 -8.40 3.64 5.08
CA ILE A 253 -8.37 2.80 6.28
C ILE A 253 -7.33 3.34 7.27
N ALA A 254 -7.75 3.54 8.51
CA ALA A 254 -6.87 3.78 9.64
C ALA A 254 -6.43 2.45 10.25
N CYS A 255 -5.14 2.15 10.15
CA CYS A 255 -4.53 0.93 10.66
C CYS A 255 -3.26 1.27 11.44
N ASN A 256 -3.26 1.07 12.76
CA ASN A 256 -2.11 1.36 13.64
C ASN A 256 -1.56 2.79 13.44
N ASP A 257 -2.44 3.80 13.49
CA ASP A 257 -2.11 5.22 13.29
C ASP A 257 -1.51 5.58 11.91
N ILE A 258 -1.60 4.66 10.95
CA ILE A 258 -1.31 4.89 9.54
C ILE A 258 -2.62 4.91 8.76
N GLU A 259 -2.81 5.94 7.94
CA GLU A 259 -3.89 6.01 6.97
C GLU A 259 -3.37 5.59 5.59
N LEU A 260 -3.99 4.56 5.02
CA LEU A 260 -3.73 4.13 3.66
C LEU A 260 -5.04 3.86 2.91
N ASP A 261 -4.99 4.02 1.60
CA ASP A 261 -6.14 3.71 0.77
C ASP A 261 -6.04 2.28 0.22
N VAL A 262 -7.17 1.58 0.18
CA VAL A 262 -7.28 0.21 -0.29
C VAL A 262 -8.36 0.09 -1.36
N CYS A 263 -7.98 -0.54 -2.46
CA CYS A 263 -8.85 -0.82 -3.59
C CYS A 263 -9.18 -2.33 -3.62
N ILE A 264 -10.47 -2.66 -3.73
CA ILE A 264 -10.96 -4.04 -3.81
C ILE A 264 -12.17 -4.14 -4.74
N ASN A 265 -12.26 -5.24 -5.47
CA ASN A 265 -13.45 -5.57 -6.24
C ASN A 265 -14.62 -5.93 -5.33
N GLU A 266 -15.83 -5.45 -5.64
CA GLU A 266 -17.04 -5.83 -4.90
C GLU A 266 -17.28 -7.34 -4.89
N LYS A 267 -16.94 -8.05 -5.98
CA LYS A 267 -17.05 -9.52 -6.07
C LYS A 267 -16.17 -10.26 -5.05
N ASP A 268 -15.10 -9.63 -4.58
CA ASP A 268 -14.11 -10.20 -3.65
C ASP A 268 -14.25 -9.65 -2.21
N LEU A 269 -15.25 -8.81 -1.97
CA LEU A 269 -15.51 -8.20 -0.67
C LEU A 269 -16.72 -8.86 0.02
N MET A 270 -16.48 -9.40 1.21
CA MET A 270 -17.53 -9.98 2.04
C MET A 270 -18.06 -8.93 3.03
N GLY A 271 -19.34 -8.59 2.92
CA GLY A 271 -20.00 -7.59 3.77
C GLY A 271 -20.11 -6.22 3.10
N ILE A 272 -20.72 -5.26 3.79
CA ILE A 272 -20.99 -3.91 3.25
C ILE A 272 -19.99 -2.93 3.89
N PRO A 273 -19.11 -2.27 3.10
CA PRO A 273 -18.16 -1.30 3.61
C PRO A 273 -18.89 0.00 3.96
N GLU A 274 -18.71 0.48 5.19
CA GLU A 274 -19.28 1.73 5.68
C GLU A 274 -18.27 2.38 6.64
N VAL A 275 -18.31 3.71 6.73
CA VAL A 275 -17.47 4.46 7.67
C VAL A 275 -17.71 3.99 9.11
N GLY A 276 -16.62 3.83 9.86
CA GLY A 276 -16.61 3.31 11.23
C GLY A 276 -16.62 1.78 11.33
N ARG A 277 -16.96 1.05 10.25
CA ARG A 277 -16.72 -0.40 10.19
C ARG A 277 -15.24 -0.68 9.99
N ARG A 278 -14.85 -1.95 10.11
CA ARG A 278 -13.45 -2.34 9.93
C ARG A 278 -13.27 -3.17 8.67
N PHE A 279 -12.28 -2.84 7.87
CA PHE A 279 -11.83 -3.69 6.77
C PHE A 279 -10.78 -4.66 7.29
N LYS A 280 -10.86 -5.93 6.90
CA LYS A 280 -9.80 -6.93 7.07
C LYS A 280 -9.52 -7.57 5.72
N GLY A 281 -8.26 -7.57 5.28
CA GLY A 281 -7.91 -8.15 3.99
C GLY A 281 -6.44 -8.46 3.83
N VAL A 282 -6.11 -9.12 2.74
CA VAL A 282 -4.73 -9.27 2.26
C VAL A 282 -4.54 -8.32 1.08
N VAL A 283 -3.60 -7.41 1.24
CA VAL A 283 -3.28 -6.36 0.26
C VAL A 283 -1.88 -6.56 -0.30
N TRP A 284 -1.74 -6.31 -1.58
CA TRP A 284 -0.46 -6.01 -2.19
C TRP A 284 -0.18 -4.52 -2.03
N LEU A 285 0.85 -4.22 -1.25
CA LEU A 285 1.19 -2.87 -0.87
C LEU A 285 2.04 -2.23 -1.96
N GLN A 286 1.59 -1.05 -2.38
CA GLN A 286 2.25 -0.22 -3.37
C GLN A 286 2.53 1.14 -2.75
N GLY A 287 3.56 1.81 -3.24
CA GLY A 287 3.94 3.14 -2.77
C GLY A 287 4.32 4.06 -3.90
N TYR A 288 3.87 5.30 -3.78
CA TYR A 288 4.33 6.43 -4.56
C TYR A 288 5.28 7.26 -3.69
N VAL A 289 6.49 7.52 -4.17
CA VAL A 289 7.48 8.32 -3.45
C VAL A 289 7.57 9.70 -4.09
N GLU A 290 7.33 10.75 -3.32
CA GLU A 290 7.47 12.13 -3.81
C GLU A 290 8.94 12.53 -3.79
N PHE A 291 9.59 12.45 -4.95
CA PHE A 291 10.93 12.99 -5.16
C PHE A 291 10.79 14.48 -5.49
N GLY A 292 10.71 15.32 -4.45
CA GLY A 292 10.49 16.77 -4.61
C GLY A 292 11.26 17.37 -5.79
N MET A 293 10.57 18.16 -6.63
CA MET A 293 11.25 18.98 -7.62
C MET A 293 12.09 20.03 -6.88
N MET A 294 13.41 19.87 -6.90
CA MET A 294 14.33 20.97 -6.61
C MET A 294 14.72 21.66 -7.90
#